data_AF-A0A355M647-F1
#
_entry.id   AF-A0A355M647-F1
#
_cell.length_a   1.000
_cell.length_b   1.000
_cell.length_c   1.000
_cell.angle_alpha   90.00
_cell.angle_beta   90.00
_cell.angle_gamma   90.00
#
_symmetry.space_group_name_H-M   'P 1'
#
loop_
_entity.id
_entity.type
_entity.pdbx_description
1 polymer ?
#
loop_
_entity_poly.entity_id
_entity_poly.type
_entity_poly.pdbx_seq_one_letter_code
_entity_poly.pdbx_strand_id
1 'polypeptide(L)'
;MFFRVKKTPSGQVMQLIESFRDSMGRARNRVVVSLGNADIPEELSKSIAKAVENKLYNKYDGTLALFPEQYSAKEQHWIDTIIRHIDNRGTWRPYQGSTSAEASSEEGVPEEETVDGVLINKVEHCSDTGLGPELAGLHAWNELGVGNFLKSMGFNDKQCACAASAVINKLVEPLSEHALVQWLHDTSLPDLLGGEILQGGEDVYYRLSDKLLKHQSQIIKHLVSSEQKYFKLSRSVLLYDLTNTYFEGTALENPLAKRDCSKHKRNDCPQIVLGMVFDNNGFELGHKIFEGNRNDATTLEEMLSELGKGVISEDTLFDGIKPIVILDGGIATKENLKMLKDNNYSYLVNDSRRGRGKYEKEFLEEEAFSIVPGREEKGEVFVRLIPDPYNQANETEDILLLCKSASRKLKEMAIRSKMEERFIEELEKLKVSIGKGNIKGKEAIERKIGKIQTRYSRAAKYYEIELKEKAELYWQLRSEKYQTDDNLFGSYVIRTDRKDLKQDEIWQLYMTLTRAEDGFRMLKSNLGLRPNHHRLEDRVDGHVLITVLAYHVLHFIMYKLRLSGDHRSWPVIRRILSTHCYSTIIVPTINGTIHRIRKSGLPDETQKAIYRTIGVSYKNLPHTRSVITKVRN
;
A
#
# COMPACT_ATOMS: atom_id res chain seq x y z
N MET A 1 1.07 -29.01 33.05
CA MET A 1 1.98 -27.86 32.73
C MET A 1 1.53 -26.60 33.48
N PHE A 2 2.38 -25.58 33.63
CA PHE A 2 2.02 -24.29 34.27
C PHE A 2 2.86 -23.11 33.74
N PHE A 3 2.35 -21.87 33.86
CA PHE A 3 3.09 -20.67 33.46
C PHE A 3 4.01 -20.14 34.57
N ARG A 4 5.18 -19.64 34.17
CA ARG A 4 6.15 -18.98 35.04
C ARG A 4 6.64 -17.69 34.40
N VAL A 5 6.56 -16.59 35.12
CA VAL A 5 7.18 -15.31 34.71
C VAL A 5 8.62 -15.26 35.22
N LYS A 6 9.56 -14.99 34.32
CA LYS A 6 10.99 -14.81 34.61
C LYS A 6 11.37 -13.35 34.34
N LYS A 7 11.94 -12.66 35.34
CA LYS A 7 12.55 -11.34 35.13
C LYS A 7 13.86 -11.47 34.35
N THR A 8 14.05 -10.61 33.36
CA THR A 8 15.24 -10.51 32.51
C THR A 8 15.72 -9.06 32.47
N PRO A 9 16.98 -8.78 32.10
CA PRO A 9 17.47 -7.40 31.96
C PRO A 9 16.66 -6.55 30.97
N SER A 10 15.98 -7.19 30.01
CA SER A 10 15.15 -6.56 28.98
C SER A 10 13.65 -6.51 29.31
N GLY A 11 13.23 -6.91 30.52
CA GLY A 11 11.82 -6.94 30.92
C GLY A 11 11.39 -8.29 31.50
N GLN A 12 10.13 -8.68 31.32
CA GLN A 12 9.60 -9.95 31.80
C GLN A 12 9.39 -10.94 30.64
N VAL A 13 9.60 -12.23 30.91
CA VAL A 13 9.35 -13.31 29.96
C VAL A 13 8.45 -14.36 30.61
N MET A 14 7.28 -14.59 30.02
CA MET A 14 6.38 -15.67 30.38
C MET A 14 6.84 -16.97 29.71
N GLN A 15 6.93 -18.05 30.48
CA GLN A 15 7.34 -19.37 30.03
C GLN A 15 6.28 -20.40 30.40
N LEU A 16 5.92 -21.28 29.48
CA LEU A 16 5.19 -22.50 29.81
C LEU A 16 6.19 -23.56 30.27
N ILE A 17 5.98 -24.07 31.47
CA ILE A 17 6.83 -25.05 32.14
C ILE A 17 6.08 -26.38 32.25
N GLU A 18 6.79 -27.46 31.99
CA GLU A 18 6.34 -28.82 32.23
C GLU A 18 7.12 -29.41 33.40
N SER A 19 6.39 -29.83 34.42
CA SER A 19 6.94 -30.62 35.53
C SER A 19 6.88 -32.10 35.19
N PHE A 20 7.99 -32.78 35.41
CA PHE A 20 8.09 -34.23 35.26
C PHE A 20 8.96 -34.82 36.38
N ARG A 21 8.88 -36.13 36.63
CA ARG A 21 9.75 -36.81 37.60
C ARG A 21 10.80 -37.60 36.86
N ASP A 22 12.09 -37.30 37.07
CA ASP A 22 13.19 -38.04 36.43
C ASP A 22 13.23 -39.53 36.82
N SER A 23 14.13 -40.31 36.23
CA SER A 23 14.28 -41.75 36.50
C SER A 23 14.60 -42.08 37.97
N MET A 24 14.99 -41.09 38.78
CA MET A 24 15.22 -41.22 40.21
C MET A 24 14.03 -40.70 41.04
N GLY A 25 12.89 -40.45 40.41
CA GLY A 25 11.66 -39.95 41.03
C GLY A 25 11.70 -38.48 41.46
N ARG A 26 12.76 -37.73 41.12
CA ARG A 26 12.92 -36.33 41.54
C ARG A 26 12.13 -35.40 40.63
N ALA A 27 11.42 -34.44 41.21
CA ALA A 27 10.70 -33.44 40.46
C ALA A 27 11.68 -32.53 39.70
N ARG A 28 11.51 -32.46 38.38
CA ARG A 28 12.26 -31.61 37.45
C ARG A 28 11.29 -30.77 36.65
N ASN A 29 11.79 -29.63 36.17
CA ASN A 29 11.03 -28.71 35.33
C ASN A 29 11.80 -28.48 34.03
N ARG A 30 11.11 -28.53 32.89
CA ARG A 30 11.65 -28.08 31.59
C ARG A 30 10.79 -26.97 31.02
N VAL A 31 11.42 -26.08 30.27
CA VAL A 31 10.73 -25.04 29.51
C VAL A 31 10.14 -25.68 28.26
N VAL A 32 8.82 -25.65 28.11
CA VAL A 32 8.12 -26.09 26.91
C VAL A 32 8.24 -25.03 25.83
N VAL A 33 7.93 -23.78 26.17
CA VAL A 33 8.04 -22.64 25.27
C VAL A 33 8.20 -21.34 26.04
N SER A 34 8.91 -20.36 25.46
CA SER A 34 9.00 -18.98 25.96
C SER A 34 8.16 -18.07 25.07
N LEU A 35 7.26 -17.29 25.69
CA LEU A 35 6.24 -16.47 25.02
C LEU A 35 6.55 -14.98 25.05
N GLY A 36 7.78 -14.60 25.40
CA GLY A 36 8.14 -13.18 25.56
C GLY A 36 7.30 -12.52 26.66
N ASN A 37 6.90 -11.26 26.47
CA ASN A 37 6.08 -10.51 27.44
C ASN A 37 4.58 -10.79 27.27
N ALA A 38 4.20 -12.04 27.03
CA ALA A 38 2.80 -12.44 26.84
C ALA A 38 1.97 -12.10 28.08
N ASP A 39 0.83 -11.44 27.86
CA ASP A 39 -0.11 -11.01 28.89
C ASP A 39 -1.27 -12.00 29.00
N ILE A 40 -0.98 -13.19 29.55
CA ILE A 40 -2.00 -14.21 29.81
C ILE A 40 -2.65 -13.88 31.17
N PRO A 41 -3.97 -13.63 31.22
CA PRO A 41 -4.66 -13.36 32.48
C PRO A 41 -4.47 -14.50 33.48
N GLU A 42 -4.15 -14.17 34.73
CA GLU A 42 -3.85 -15.16 35.77
C GLU A 42 -5.00 -16.15 35.98
N GLU A 43 -6.24 -15.67 35.86
CA GLU A 43 -7.49 -16.46 35.94
C GLU A 43 -7.60 -17.54 34.84
N LEU A 44 -7.07 -17.28 33.64
CA LEU A 44 -7.10 -18.21 32.51
C LEU A 44 -5.86 -19.12 32.46
N SER A 45 -4.79 -18.75 33.16
CA SER A 45 -3.47 -19.37 33.06
C SER A 45 -3.50 -20.90 33.29
N LYS A 46 -4.25 -21.38 34.28
CA LYS A 46 -4.37 -22.81 34.58
C LYS A 46 -5.15 -23.56 33.50
N SER A 47 -6.27 -22.99 33.05
CA SER A 47 -7.12 -23.57 31.99
C SER A 47 -6.32 -23.71 30.69
N ILE A 48 -5.67 -22.63 30.26
CA ILE A 48 -4.83 -22.61 29.04
C ILE A 48 -3.67 -23.60 29.16
N ALA A 49 -2.94 -23.62 30.28
CA ALA A 49 -1.80 -24.54 30.44
C ALA A 49 -2.25 -26.01 30.39
N LYS A 50 -3.42 -26.33 30.95
CA LYS A 50 -3.99 -27.68 30.92
C LYS A 50 -4.48 -28.06 29.53
N ALA A 51 -5.15 -27.15 28.83
CA ALA A 51 -5.59 -27.34 27.45
C ALA A 51 -4.42 -27.56 26.49
N VAL A 52 -3.36 -26.77 26.62
CA VAL A 52 -2.11 -26.94 25.85
C VAL A 52 -1.47 -28.29 26.15
N GLU A 53 -1.35 -28.69 27.42
CA GLU A 53 -0.84 -30.00 27.81
C GLU A 53 -1.66 -31.14 27.19
N ASN A 54 -2.99 -31.10 27.33
CA ASN A 54 -3.88 -32.11 26.78
C ASN A 54 -3.74 -32.18 25.25
N LYS A 55 -3.76 -31.04 24.53
CA LYS A 55 -3.59 -31.01 23.07
C LYS A 55 -2.23 -31.60 22.64
N LEU A 56 -1.14 -31.27 23.35
CA LEU A 56 0.20 -31.77 23.02
C LEU A 56 0.34 -33.28 23.22
N TYR A 57 -0.20 -33.82 24.32
CA TYR A 57 -0.17 -35.25 24.62
C TYR A 57 -1.17 -36.04 23.76
N ASN A 58 -2.41 -35.56 23.57
CA ASN A 58 -3.40 -36.21 22.69
C ASN A 58 -2.89 -36.32 21.24
N LYS A 59 -2.24 -35.27 20.73
CA LYS A 59 -1.59 -35.26 19.40
C LYS A 59 -0.45 -36.28 19.30
N TYR A 60 0.19 -36.62 20.41
CA TYR A 60 1.23 -37.65 20.46
C TYR A 60 0.66 -39.07 20.61
N ASP A 61 -0.36 -39.24 21.46
CA ASP A 61 -0.97 -40.53 21.73
C ASP A 61 -1.89 -40.99 20.60
N GLY A 62 -2.34 -40.07 19.73
CA GLY A 62 -3.27 -40.36 18.64
C GLY A 62 -4.71 -40.49 19.14
N THR A 63 -4.99 -39.99 20.34
CA THR A 63 -6.31 -40.03 20.97
C THR A 63 -7.06 -38.74 20.66
N LEU A 64 -8.22 -38.86 20.02
CA LEU A 64 -9.18 -37.77 19.96
C LEU A 64 -9.82 -37.60 21.33
N ALA A 65 -9.91 -36.36 21.82
CA ALA A 65 -10.66 -36.07 23.03
C ALA A 65 -12.12 -36.50 22.80
N LEU A 66 -12.65 -37.38 23.67
CA LEU A 66 -14.01 -37.92 23.60
C LEU A 66 -15.09 -36.82 23.58
N PHE A 67 -14.77 -35.63 24.09
CA PHE A 67 -15.62 -34.45 24.04
C PHE A 67 -14.76 -33.22 23.70
N PRO A 68 -15.22 -32.34 22.78
CA PRO A 68 -14.56 -31.06 22.55
C PRO A 68 -14.70 -30.18 23.79
N GLU A 69 -13.58 -29.89 24.47
CA GLU A 69 -13.55 -28.90 25.55
C GLU A 69 -13.94 -27.53 24.99
N GLN A 70 -14.95 -26.89 25.58
CA GLN A 70 -15.38 -25.54 25.20
C GLN A 70 -14.53 -24.52 25.96
N TYR A 71 -13.77 -23.74 25.21
CA TYR A 71 -12.97 -22.63 25.75
C TYR A 71 -13.56 -21.29 25.31
N SER A 72 -13.40 -20.25 26.12
CA SER A 72 -13.71 -18.88 25.72
C SER A 72 -12.83 -18.44 24.54
N ALA A 73 -13.26 -17.43 23.76
CA ALA A 73 -12.49 -16.92 22.62
C ALA A 73 -11.05 -16.50 23.01
N LYS A 74 -10.87 -15.93 24.22
CA LYS A 74 -9.54 -15.56 24.74
C LYS A 74 -8.68 -16.78 25.06
N GLU A 75 -9.26 -17.81 25.65
CA GLU A 75 -8.54 -19.07 25.93
C GLU A 75 -8.15 -19.77 24.62
N GLN A 76 -9.08 -19.87 23.65
CA GLN A 76 -8.79 -20.45 22.34
C GLN A 76 -7.62 -19.74 21.65
N HIS A 77 -7.64 -18.41 21.63
CA HIS A 77 -6.56 -17.61 21.06
C HIS A 77 -5.20 -17.94 21.67
N TRP A 78 -5.10 -18.01 23.00
CA TRP A 78 -3.84 -18.33 23.67
C TRP A 78 -3.42 -19.78 23.48
N ILE A 79 -4.36 -20.73 23.56
CA ILE A 79 -4.10 -22.16 23.32
C ILE A 79 -3.50 -22.34 21.92
N ASP A 80 -4.14 -21.78 20.89
CA ASP A 80 -3.72 -21.94 19.51
C ASP A 80 -2.40 -21.20 19.23
N THR A 81 -2.20 -20.01 19.81
CA THR A 81 -0.93 -19.27 19.72
C THR A 81 0.23 -20.08 20.30
N ILE A 82 0.03 -20.67 21.48
CA ILE A 82 1.07 -21.47 22.16
C ILE A 82 1.36 -22.76 21.39
N ILE A 83 0.32 -23.49 20.98
CA ILE A 83 0.47 -24.72 20.19
C ILE A 83 1.19 -24.42 18.88
N ARG A 84 0.83 -23.34 18.17
CA ARG A 84 1.50 -22.94 16.94
C ARG A 84 2.96 -22.60 17.16
N HIS A 85 3.29 -21.89 18.24
CA HIS A 85 4.69 -21.56 18.57
C HIS A 85 5.52 -22.81 18.91
N ILE A 86 4.93 -23.78 19.61
CA ILE A 86 5.55 -25.07 19.89
C ILE A 86 5.72 -25.89 18.60
N ASP A 87 4.67 -25.95 17.78
CA ASP A 87 4.63 -26.70 16.53
C ASP A 87 5.65 -26.15 15.53
N ASN A 88 5.78 -24.83 15.41
CA ASN A 88 6.75 -24.16 14.54
C ASN A 88 8.20 -24.42 14.98
N ARG A 89 8.47 -24.47 16.29
CA ARG A 89 9.80 -24.81 16.81
C ARG A 89 10.14 -26.29 16.62
N GLY A 90 9.14 -27.17 16.75
CA GLY A 90 9.33 -28.62 16.64
C GLY A 90 10.23 -29.25 17.71
N THR A 91 10.54 -28.51 18.79
CA THR A 91 11.50 -28.92 19.83
C THR A 91 10.87 -29.69 20.99
N TRP A 92 9.57 -29.55 21.21
CA TRP A 92 8.89 -30.25 22.31
C TRP A 92 8.74 -31.74 22.02
N ARG A 93 8.95 -32.57 23.04
CA ARG A 93 8.76 -34.02 23.01
C ARG A 93 8.05 -34.43 24.29
N PRO A 94 7.08 -35.34 24.27
CA PRO A 94 6.39 -35.80 25.48
C PRO A 94 7.36 -36.42 26.48
N TYR A 95 7.02 -36.36 27.77
CA TYR A 95 7.81 -37.00 28.82
C TYR A 95 7.51 -38.50 28.86
N GLN A 96 8.54 -39.34 28.74
CA GLN A 96 8.44 -40.79 28.88
C GLN A 96 8.66 -41.17 30.35
N GLY A 97 7.65 -40.97 31.18
CA GLY A 97 7.60 -41.58 32.51
C GLY A 97 7.19 -43.04 32.40
N SER A 98 7.64 -43.88 33.33
CA SER A 98 7.22 -45.28 33.46
C SER A 98 5.72 -45.37 33.80
N THR A 99 4.87 -45.19 32.79
CA THR A 99 3.46 -45.57 32.85
C THR A 99 3.31 -46.84 32.04
N SER A 100 3.21 -47.95 32.76
CA SER A 100 2.69 -49.22 32.29
C SER A 100 1.26 -49.01 31.79
N ALA A 101 1.12 -48.81 30.48
CA ALA A 101 -0.15 -49.04 29.81
C ALA A 101 -0.14 -50.50 29.36
N GLU A 102 -0.77 -51.36 30.16
CA GLU A 102 -1.16 -52.70 29.73
C GLU A 102 -2.01 -52.56 28.47
N ALA A 103 -1.53 -53.16 27.37
CA ALA A 103 -2.28 -53.25 26.15
C ALA A 103 -3.44 -54.24 26.36
N SER A 104 -4.65 -53.73 26.54
CA SER A 104 -5.85 -54.49 26.25
C SER A 104 -5.91 -54.71 24.74
N SER A 105 -5.76 -55.97 24.34
CA SER A 105 -6.01 -56.46 22.99
C SER A 105 -7.47 -56.22 22.61
N GLU A 106 -7.75 -55.14 21.89
CA GLU A 106 -9.01 -55.01 21.16
C GLU A 106 -8.83 -55.57 19.75
N GLU A 107 -9.45 -56.73 19.54
CA GLU A 107 -9.67 -57.35 18.23
C GLU A 107 -10.57 -56.43 17.37
N GLY A 108 -10.20 -56.26 16.10
CA GLY A 108 -11.07 -55.65 15.09
C GLY A 108 -10.68 -54.27 14.56
N VAL A 109 -9.42 -53.85 14.65
CA VAL A 109 -8.94 -52.65 13.92
C VAL A 109 -8.77 -53.02 12.44
N PRO A 110 -9.35 -52.27 11.48
CA PRO A 110 -9.09 -52.49 10.06
C PRO A 110 -7.57 -52.45 9.82
N GLU A 111 -7.03 -53.33 8.97
CA GLU A 111 -5.62 -53.24 8.58
C GLU A 111 -5.31 -51.81 8.13
N GLU A 112 -4.54 -51.07 8.93
CA GLU A 112 -4.22 -49.69 8.63
C GLU A 112 -3.40 -49.66 7.34
N GLU A 113 -3.91 -48.99 6.31
CA GLU A 113 -3.23 -48.89 5.03
C GLU A 113 -1.85 -48.25 5.22
N THR A 114 -0.81 -48.99 4.83
CA THR A 114 0.58 -48.54 4.97
C THR A 114 1.32 -48.55 3.65
N VAL A 115 2.20 -47.56 3.48
CA VAL A 115 3.18 -47.52 2.40
C VAL A 115 4.53 -47.20 3.04
N ASP A 116 5.51 -48.07 2.82
CA ASP A 116 6.87 -47.95 3.36
C ASP A 116 6.91 -47.69 4.88
N GLY A 117 5.98 -48.29 5.62
CA GLY A 117 5.87 -48.16 7.08
C GLY A 117 5.21 -46.86 7.56
N VAL A 118 4.74 -45.99 6.66
CA VAL A 118 3.92 -44.82 6.97
C VAL A 118 2.45 -45.23 7.08
N LEU A 119 1.77 -44.76 8.12
CA LEU A 119 0.33 -44.93 8.31
C LEU A 119 -0.41 -43.87 7.48
N ILE A 120 -0.80 -44.19 6.24
CA ILE A 120 -1.26 -43.20 5.24
C ILE A 120 -2.48 -42.44 5.73
N ASN A 121 -3.47 -43.16 6.27
CA ASN A 121 -4.73 -42.58 6.75
C ASN A 121 -4.56 -41.72 8.02
N LYS A 122 -3.35 -41.68 8.60
CA LYS A 122 -2.99 -40.85 9.75
C LYS A 122 -2.03 -39.71 9.38
N VAL A 123 -1.73 -39.53 8.10
CA VAL A 123 -0.96 -38.37 7.64
C VAL A 123 -1.85 -37.14 7.76
N GLU A 124 -1.40 -36.15 8.52
CA GLU A 124 -2.12 -34.90 8.76
C GLU A 124 -1.24 -33.70 8.42
N HIS A 125 -1.85 -32.53 8.23
CA HIS A 125 -1.13 -31.27 8.19
C HIS A 125 -1.72 -30.27 9.18
N CYS A 126 -0.89 -29.35 9.68
CA CYS A 126 -1.31 -28.29 10.56
C CYS A 126 -0.41 -27.06 10.42
N SER A 127 -0.79 -25.97 11.09
CA SER A 127 0.00 -24.73 11.18
C SER A 127 0.32 -24.15 9.79
N ASP A 128 -0.71 -24.13 8.93
CA ASP A 128 -0.61 -23.58 7.59
C ASP A 128 -0.47 -22.05 7.66
N THR A 129 0.50 -21.51 6.92
CA THR A 129 0.80 -20.07 6.92
C THR A 129 1.00 -19.54 5.51
N GLY A 130 0.58 -18.30 5.28
CA GLY A 130 0.75 -17.62 3.97
C GLY A 130 2.23 -17.52 3.58
N LEU A 131 2.57 -17.85 2.33
CA LEU A 131 3.94 -17.78 1.81
C LEU A 131 4.04 -16.90 0.55
N GLY A 132 3.08 -17.01 -0.36
CA GLY A 132 3.34 -16.58 -1.73
C GLY A 132 3.61 -15.08 -1.91
N PRO A 133 2.74 -14.18 -1.43
CA PRO A 133 2.97 -12.73 -1.46
C PRO A 133 4.19 -12.31 -0.64
N GLU A 134 4.41 -12.94 0.51
CA GLU A 134 5.52 -12.68 1.42
C GLU A 134 6.86 -13.02 0.75
N LEU A 135 6.93 -14.15 0.05
CA LEU A 135 8.10 -14.59 -0.69
C LEU A 135 8.41 -13.64 -1.85
N ALA A 136 7.39 -13.17 -2.57
CA ALA A 136 7.57 -12.18 -3.64
C ALA A 136 8.10 -10.84 -3.10
N GLY A 137 7.53 -10.35 -1.99
CA GLY A 137 7.97 -9.14 -1.31
C GLY A 137 9.40 -9.26 -0.79
N LEU A 138 9.73 -10.37 -0.12
CA LEU A 138 11.07 -10.63 0.41
C LEU A 138 12.11 -10.76 -0.69
N HIS A 139 11.77 -11.39 -1.81
CA HIS A 139 12.65 -11.46 -2.96
C HIS A 139 12.98 -10.07 -3.51
N ALA A 140 11.95 -9.24 -3.76
CA ALA A 140 12.18 -7.87 -4.24
C ALA A 140 12.99 -7.02 -3.23
N TRP A 141 12.72 -7.16 -1.93
CA TRP A 141 13.52 -6.54 -0.87
C TRP A 141 15.00 -6.92 -0.93
N ASN A 142 15.30 -8.19 -1.19
CA ASN A 142 16.66 -8.71 -1.30
C ASN A 142 17.35 -8.27 -2.59
N GLU A 143 16.65 -8.29 -3.73
CA GLU A 143 17.17 -7.82 -5.04
C GLU A 143 17.50 -6.32 -5.01
N LEU A 144 16.71 -5.53 -4.28
CA LEU A 144 16.96 -4.10 -4.05
C LEU A 144 18.14 -3.85 -3.10
N GLY A 145 18.65 -4.87 -2.41
CA GLY A 145 19.83 -4.76 -1.55
C GLY A 145 19.58 -4.11 -0.18
N VAL A 146 18.33 -3.81 0.17
CA VAL A 146 17.97 -2.98 1.33
C VAL A 146 18.49 -3.57 2.64
N GLY A 147 18.33 -4.88 2.85
CA GLY A 147 18.81 -5.54 4.07
C GLY A 147 20.32 -5.37 4.30
N ASN A 148 21.12 -5.57 3.26
CA ASN A 148 22.58 -5.40 3.34
C ASN A 148 22.97 -3.93 3.53
N PHE A 149 22.25 -3.02 2.87
CA PHE A 149 22.44 -1.59 3.06
C PHE A 149 22.15 -1.16 4.50
N LEU A 150 21.04 -1.61 5.09
CA LEU A 150 20.71 -1.32 6.49
C LEU A 150 21.79 -1.86 7.44
N LYS A 151 22.33 -3.07 7.20
CA LYS A 151 23.46 -3.60 7.97
C LYS A 151 24.68 -2.67 7.91
N SER A 152 25.01 -2.14 6.73
CA SER A 152 26.12 -1.18 6.57
C SER A 152 25.90 0.12 7.35
N MET A 153 24.64 0.50 7.61
CA MET A 153 24.24 1.64 8.43
C MET A 153 24.14 1.31 9.93
N GLY A 154 24.61 0.13 10.37
CA GLY A 154 24.64 -0.28 11.77
C GLY A 154 23.33 -0.88 12.28
N PHE A 155 22.48 -1.41 11.41
CA PHE A 155 21.32 -2.22 11.82
C PHE A 155 21.77 -3.66 12.08
N ASN A 156 21.35 -4.23 13.20
CA ASN A 156 21.60 -5.66 13.47
C ASN A 156 20.63 -6.55 12.67
N ASP A 157 20.88 -7.87 12.65
CA ASP A 157 20.06 -8.83 11.90
C ASP A 157 18.58 -8.77 12.29
N LYS A 158 18.29 -8.57 13.58
CA LYS A 158 16.93 -8.41 14.08
C LYS A 158 16.24 -7.17 13.53
N GLN A 159 16.91 -6.03 13.54
CA GLN A 159 16.36 -4.79 13.00
C GLN A 159 16.14 -4.89 11.49
N CYS A 160 17.05 -5.55 10.77
CA CYS A 160 16.88 -5.78 9.33
C CYS A 160 15.69 -6.69 9.02
N ALA A 161 15.53 -7.79 9.78
CA ALA A 161 14.39 -8.70 9.65
C ALA A 161 13.07 -7.99 9.99
N CYS A 162 13.03 -7.20 11.08
CA CYS A 162 11.85 -6.42 11.42
C CYS A 162 11.51 -5.36 10.36
N ALA A 163 12.52 -4.74 9.71
CA ALA A 163 12.29 -3.80 8.61
C ALA A 163 11.68 -4.48 7.40
N ALA A 164 12.22 -5.63 6.99
CA ALA A 164 11.64 -6.43 5.92
C ALA A 164 10.19 -6.83 6.25
N SER A 165 9.93 -7.31 7.47
CA SER A 165 8.59 -7.67 7.93
C SER A 165 7.60 -6.49 7.92
N ALA A 166 8.01 -5.30 8.37
CA ALA A 166 7.18 -4.10 8.36
C ALA A 166 6.79 -3.68 6.94
N VAL A 167 7.75 -3.73 6.02
CA VAL A 167 7.55 -3.38 4.62
C VAL A 167 6.68 -4.42 3.89
N ILE A 168 6.92 -5.71 4.12
CA ILE A 168 6.13 -6.80 3.54
C ILE A 168 4.71 -6.80 4.13
N ASN A 169 4.53 -6.46 5.40
CA ASN A 169 3.21 -6.28 5.98
C ASN A 169 2.40 -5.24 5.19
N LYS A 170 2.96 -4.04 4.91
CA LYS A 170 2.29 -3.04 4.07
C LYS A 170 1.91 -3.57 2.68
N LEU A 171 2.72 -4.44 2.09
CA LEU A 171 2.48 -5.05 0.78
C LEU A 171 1.34 -6.09 0.81
N VAL A 172 1.30 -6.92 1.84
CA VAL A 172 0.42 -8.09 1.92
C VAL A 172 -0.88 -7.74 2.62
N GLU A 173 -0.80 -7.19 3.82
CA GLU A 173 -1.93 -6.82 4.67
C GLU A 173 -1.53 -5.62 5.55
N PRO A 174 -1.81 -4.37 5.11
CA PRO A 174 -1.25 -3.16 5.72
C PRO A 174 -1.90 -2.85 7.07
N LEU A 175 -1.46 -3.58 8.10
CA LEU A 175 -1.95 -3.49 9.46
C LEU A 175 -1.17 -2.42 10.26
N SER A 176 -1.61 -2.17 11.49
CA SER A 176 -0.86 -1.39 12.47
C SER A 176 0.33 -2.17 13.00
N GLU A 177 1.33 -1.49 13.57
CA GLU A 177 2.50 -2.12 14.19
C GLU A 177 2.11 -3.08 15.32
N HIS A 178 1.01 -2.78 16.03
CA HIS A 178 0.41 -3.68 17.03
C HIS A 178 -0.07 -4.99 16.40
N ALA A 179 -0.93 -4.90 15.38
CA ALA A 179 -1.49 -6.05 14.70
C ALA A 179 -0.44 -6.82 13.87
N LEU A 180 0.62 -6.14 13.41
CA LEU A 180 1.73 -6.77 12.70
C LEU A 180 2.41 -7.87 13.53
N VAL A 181 2.57 -7.67 14.84
CA VAL A 181 3.19 -8.67 15.72
C VAL A 181 2.37 -9.96 15.73
N GLN A 182 1.04 -9.84 15.79
CA GLN A 182 0.13 -10.97 15.72
C GLN A 182 0.14 -11.61 14.32
N TRP A 183 0.04 -10.79 13.27
CA TRP A 183 0.05 -11.20 11.87
C TRP A 183 1.29 -12.03 11.52
N LEU A 184 2.46 -11.72 12.07
CA LEU A 184 3.66 -12.52 11.83
C LEU A 184 3.50 -14.00 12.19
N HIS A 185 2.65 -14.33 13.17
CA HIS A 185 2.38 -15.72 13.56
C HIS A 185 1.53 -16.50 12.55
N ASP A 186 0.85 -15.81 11.63
CA ASP A 186 0.00 -16.39 10.59
C ASP A 186 0.68 -16.40 9.20
N THR A 187 1.95 -15.97 9.13
CA THR A 187 2.75 -15.91 7.91
C THR A 187 3.97 -16.83 7.98
N SER A 188 4.56 -17.09 6.82
CA SER A 188 5.81 -17.86 6.70
C SER A 188 7.06 -16.98 6.78
N LEU A 189 6.93 -15.67 7.05
CA LEU A 189 8.08 -14.79 7.22
C LEU A 189 9.04 -15.25 8.32
N PRO A 190 8.57 -15.75 9.49
CA PRO A 190 9.46 -16.36 10.48
C PRO A 190 10.28 -17.54 9.94
N ASP A 191 9.75 -18.34 9.02
CA ASP A 191 10.49 -19.45 8.40
C ASP A 191 11.58 -18.94 7.46
N LEU A 192 11.34 -17.82 6.77
CA LEU A 192 12.26 -17.24 5.80
C LEU A 192 13.34 -16.35 6.45
N LEU A 193 12.98 -15.62 7.51
CA LEU A 193 13.83 -14.61 8.15
C LEU A 193 14.45 -15.11 9.48
N GLY A 194 14.00 -16.25 10.01
CA GLY A 194 14.43 -16.81 11.29
C GLY A 194 13.48 -16.44 12.44
N GLY A 195 12.67 -17.40 12.89
CA GLY A 195 11.62 -17.17 13.89
C GLY A 195 12.09 -16.78 15.29
N GLU A 196 13.36 -16.99 15.63
CA GLU A 196 13.95 -16.48 16.88
C GLU A 196 14.29 -14.99 16.79
N ILE A 197 14.61 -14.53 15.60
CA ILE A 197 15.03 -13.14 15.33
C ILE A 197 13.84 -12.20 15.46
N LEU A 198 12.66 -12.63 15.00
CA LEU A 198 11.44 -11.83 15.00
C LEU A 198 10.68 -11.81 16.35
N GLN A 199 11.19 -12.46 17.40
CA GLN A 199 10.56 -12.43 18.73
C GLN A 199 10.75 -11.07 19.42
N GLY A 200 9.69 -10.38 19.78
CA GLY A 200 9.74 -9.12 20.51
C GLY A 200 8.38 -8.46 20.68
N GLY A 201 8.30 -7.49 21.61
CA GLY A 201 7.13 -6.62 21.74
C GLY A 201 7.10 -5.51 20.69
N GLU A 202 5.96 -4.84 20.59
CA GLU A 202 5.65 -3.81 19.58
C GLU A 202 6.65 -2.65 19.55
N ASP A 203 7.24 -2.31 20.69
CA ASP A 203 8.27 -1.27 20.84
C ASP A 203 9.46 -1.43 19.91
N VAL A 204 9.70 -2.64 19.39
CA VAL A 204 10.74 -2.88 18.39
C VAL A 204 10.43 -2.15 17.09
N TYR A 205 9.18 -2.16 16.62
CA TYR A 205 8.76 -1.55 15.36
C TYR A 205 8.74 -0.03 15.44
N TYR A 206 8.32 0.53 16.58
CA TYR A 206 8.40 1.97 16.83
C TYR A 206 9.84 2.48 16.85
N ARG A 207 10.74 1.84 17.60
CA ARG A 207 12.17 2.22 17.63
C ARG A 207 12.87 2.00 16.29
N LEU A 208 12.44 0.98 15.55
CA LEU A 208 12.93 0.73 14.19
C LEU A 208 12.54 1.87 13.26
N SER A 209 11.29 2.31 13.32
CA SER A 209 10.79 3.46 12.55
C SER A 209 11.65 4.71 12.77
N ASP A 210 11.95 5.03 14.04
CA ASP A 210 12.80 6.18 14.39
C ASP A 210 14.20 6.06 13.77
N LYS A 211 14.76 4.86 13.78
CA LYS A 211 16.07 4.58 13.20
C LYS A 211 16.05 4.64 11.66
N LEU A 212 14.97 4.18 11.02
CA LEU A 212 14.80 4.28 9.56
C LEU A 212 14.72 5.74 9.13
N LEU A 213 13.93 6.57 9.83
CA LEU A 213 13.80 8.00 9.56
C LEU A 213 15.14 8.73 9.61
N LYS A 214 15.96 8.44 10.62
CA LYS A 214 17.31 9.00 10.74
C LYS A 214 18.20 8.74 9.51
N HIS A 215 17.91 7.69 8.75
CA HIS A 215 18.66 7.27 7.58
C HIS A 215 17.86 7.40 6.27
N GLN A 216 16.74 8.13 6.26
CA GLN A 216 15.83 8.23 5.12
C GLN A 216 16.55 8.60 3.82
N SER A 217 17.28 9.72 3.79
CA SER A 217 17.93 10.21 2.57
C SER A 217 18.93 9.20 2.01
N GLN A 218 19.68 8.50 2.87
CA GLN A 218 20.63 7.46 2.45
C GLN A 218 19.91 6.20 1.93
N ILE A 219 18.80 5.79 2.56
CA ILE A 219 17.99 4.63 2.13
C ILE A 219 17.36 4.90 0.76
N ILE A 220 16.75 6.07 0.56
CA ILE A 220 16.15 6.46 -0.73
C ILE A 220 17.24 6.52 -1.81
N LYS A 221 18.39 7.15 -1.53
CA LYS A 221 19.53 7.16 -2.48
C LYS A 221 19.97 5.74 -2.88
N HIS A 222 20.06 4.83 -1.92
CA HIS A 222 20.39 3.44 -2.19
C HIS A 222 19.36 2.78 -3.11
N LEU A 223 18.07 2.90 -2.81
CA LEU A 223 16.98 2.34 -3.62
C LEU A 223 17.02 2.86 -5.05
N VAL A 224 17.09 4.18 -5.20
CA VAL A 224 17.14 4.86 -6.50
C VAL A 224 18.31 4.37 -7.35
N SER A 225 19.48 4.16 -6.73
CA SER A 225 20.68 3.66 -7.38
C SER A 225 20.59 2.16 -7.72
N SER A 226 20.07 1.36 -6.79
CA SER A 226 19.84 -0.07 -6.97
C SER A 226 18.88 -0.32 -8.13
N GLU A 227 17.77 0.40 -8.20
CA GLU A 227 16.77 0.31 -9.27
C GLU A 227 17.34 0.74 -10.63
N GLN A 228 18.10 1.84 -10.68
CA GLN A 228 18.76 2.31 -11.89
C GLN A 228 19.71 1.24 -12.43
N LYS A 229 20.54 0.66 -11.56
CA LYS A 229 21.48 -0.40 -11.93
C LYS A 229 20.77 -1.68 -12.35
N TYR A 230 19.73 -2.08 -11.62
CA TYR A 230 19.02 -3.33 -11.85
C TYR A 230 18.29 -3.33 -13.19
N PHE A 231 17.52 -2.27 -13.45
CA PHE A 231 16.69 -2.15 -14.65
C PHE A 231 17.37 -1.40 -15.79
N LYS A 232 18.60 -0.89 -15.58
CA LYS A 232 19.31 -0.03 -16.54
C LYS A 232 18.45 1.17 -16.94
N LEU A 233 17.84 1.82 -15.95
CA LEU A 233 16.91 2.93 -16.18
C LEU A 233 17.68 4.14 -16.72
N SER A 234 17.20 4.70 -17.82
CA SER A 234 17.55 6.06 -18.22
C SER A 234 16.47 7.01 -17.71
N ARG A 235 16.89 8.00 -16.93
CA ARG A 235 16.01 8.99 -16.31
C ARG A 235 16.26 10.35 -16.94
N SER A 236 15.19 10.99 -17.37
CA SER A 236 15.23 12.35 -17.94
C SER A 236 14.02 13.18 -17.51
N VAL A 237 13.09 12.58 -16.78
CA VAL A 237 11.82 13.18 -16.39
C VAL A 237 11.66 13.05 -14.88
N LEU A 238 11.27 14.16 -14.24
CA LEU A 238 10.86 14.25 -12.86
C LEU A 238 9.38 14.59 -12.81
N LEU A 239 8.56 13.65 -12.36
CA LEU A 239 7.14 13.82 -12.16
C LEU A 239 6.91 14.27 -10.73
N TYR A 240 6.60 15.55 -10.54
CA TYR A 240 6.27 16.08 -9.21
C TYR A 240 4.78 16.31 -9.07
N ASP A 241 4.18 15.64 -8.09
CA ASP A 241 2.78 15.79 -7.76
C ASP A 241 2.57 15.70 -6.24
N LEU A 242 1.46 16.26 -5.79
CA LEU A 242 1.09 16.40 -4.39
C LEU A 242 -0.15 15.58 -4.09
N THR A 243 -0.10 14.89 -2.96
CA THR A 243 -1.25 14.17 -2.44
C THR A 243 -1.53 14.50 -0.99
N ASN A 244 -2.80 14.41 -0.59
CA ASN A 244 -3.18 14.49 0.82
C ASN A 244 -3.46 13.08 1.37
N THR A 245 -3.13 12.87 2.64
CA THR A 245 -3.63 11.77 3.45
C THR A 245 -4.26 12.33 4.73
N TYR A 246 -5.24 11.62 5.29
CA TYR A 246 -6.06 12.09 6.41
C TYR A 246 -5.92 11.20 7.64
N PHE A 247 -6.13 11.79 8.80
CA PHE A 247 -6.03 11.14 10.09
C PHE A 247 -7.35 10.54 10.56
N GLU A 248 -7.25 9.46 11.32
CA GLU A 248 -8.32 8.96 12.18
C GLU A 248 -8.15 9.56 13.59
N GLY A 249 -8.93 10.61 13.88
CA GLY A 249 -8.84 11.37 15.13
C GLY A 249 -8.45 12.84 14.91
N THR A 250 -8.07 13.51 16.01
CA THR A 250 -7.78 14.95 16.02
C THR A 250 -6.33 15.32 15.75
N ALA A 251 -5.39 14.38 15.93
CA ALA A 251 -3.95 14.55 15.68
C ALA A 251 -3.34 15.85 16.28
N LEU A 252 -3.81 16.25 17.47
CA LEU A 252 -3.43 17.53 18.10
C LEU A 252 -1.92 17.65 18.40
N GLU A 253 -1.22 16.53 18.51
CA GLU A 253 0.21 16.44 18.81
C GLU A 253 1.09 16.40 17.55
N ASN A 254 0.50 16.53 16.35
CA ASN A 254 1.22 16.65 15.10
C ASN A 254 1.05 18.08 14.54
N PRO A 255 2.12 18.91 14.52
CA PRO A 255 2.02 20.28 14.03
C PRO A 255 1.69 20.37 12.53
N LEU A 256 2.07 19.37 11.73
CA LEU A 256 1.78 19.28 10.30
C LEU A 256 0.31 18.90 10.02
N ALA A 257 -0.38 18.30 10.99
CA ALA A 257 -1.78 17.90 10.83
C ALA A 257 -2.71 19.13 10.85
N LYS A 258 -3.08 19.62 9.67
CA LYS A 258 -3.95 20.78 9.48
C LYS A 258 -5.22 20.40 8.71
N ARG A 259 -6.33 21.10 8.98
CA ARG A 259 -7.57 20.94 8.20
C ARG A 259 -7.52 21.84 6.97
N ASP A 260 -7.93 21.29 5.83
CA ASP A 260 -8.10 22.05 4.60
C ASP A 260 -9.22 21.45 3.73
N CYS A 261 -9.59 22.16 2.67
CA CYS A 261 -10.50 21.71 1.62
C CYS A 261 -9.88 20.57 0.82
N SER A 262 -10.03 19.35 1.32
CA SER A 262 -9.46 18.18 0.70
C SER A 262 -10.13 17.83 -0.63
N LYS A 263 -9.35 17.33 -1.59
CA LYS A 263 -9.85 16.74 -2.86
C LYS A 263 -10.91 15.63 -2.61
N HIS A 264 -10.92 15.04 -1.41
CA HIS A 264 -11.82 13.97 -0.98
C HIS A 264 -13.03 14.42 -0.14
N LYS A 265 -13.25 15.72 0.05
CA LYS A 265 -14.34 16.29 0.88
C LYS A 265 -14.34 15.83 2.35
N ARG A 266 -13.22 15.32 2.85
CA ARG A 266 -12.98 15.00 4.27
C ARG A 266 -12.46 16.22 5.02
N ASN A 267 -13.24 17.30 4.99
CA ASN A 267 -12.91 18.55 5.67
C ASN A 267 -13.11 18.43 7.21
N ASP A 268 -13.67 17.31 7.65
CA ASP A 268 -13.87 16.91 9.04
C ASP A 268 -12.56 16.45 9.72
N CYS A 269 -11.61 15.91 8.93
CA CYS A 269 -10.37 15.33 9.44
C CYS A 269 -9.17 16.25 9.21
N PRO A 270 -8.22 16.35 10.15
CA PRO A 270 -6.88 16.84 9.87
C PRO A 270 -6.21 16.03 8.77
N GLN A 271 -5.26 16.65 8.05
CA GLN A 271 -4.54 16.08 6.92
C GLN A 271 -3.07 16.48 6.96
N ILE A 272 -2.25 15.76 6.22
CA ILE A 272 -0.91 16.17 5.79
C ILE A 272 -0.85 16.13 4.27
N VAL A 273 0.03 16.95 3.70
CA VAL A 273 0.35 16.94 2.28
C VAL A 273 1.66 16.16 2.10
N LEU A 274 1.67 15.18 1.21
CA LEU A 274 2.83 14.40 0.81
C LEU A 274 3.19 14.80 -0.62
N GLY A 275 4.36 15.42 -0.78
CA GLY A 275 4.97 15.65 -2.08
C GLY A 275 5.90 14.50 -2.42
N MET A 276 5.80 14.01 -3.66
CA MET A 276 6.65 12.93 -4.15
C MET A 276 7.14 13.24 -5.55
N VAL A 277 8.37 12.83 -5.83
CA VAL A 277 8.95 12.89 -7.17
C VAL A 277 9.13 11.47 -7.68
N PHE A 278 8.62 11.22 -8.87
CA PHE A 278 8.79 9.96 -9.59
C PHE A 278 9.61 10.15 -10.86
N ASP A 279 10.31 9.12 -11.31
CA ASP A 279 10.94 9.12 -12.62
C ASP A 279 9.93 8.81 -13.75
N ASN A 280 10.40 8.85 -15.01
CA ASN A 280 9.59 8.48 -16.17
C ASN A 280 9.03 7.06 -16.07
N ASN A 281 9.59 6.15 -15.28
CA ASN A 281 9.14 4.76 -15.07
C ASN A 281 8.23 4.59 -13.84
N GLY A 282 7.97 5.68 -13.11
CA GLY A 282 7.19 5.68 -11.89
C GLY A 282 7.96 5.16 -10.67
N PHE A 283 9.29 5.07 -10.71
CA PHE A 283 10.05 4.84 -9.47
C PHE A 283 10.10 6.12 -8.65
N GLU A 284 9.94 6.02 -7.34
CA GLU A 284 10.11 7.16 -6.44
C GLU A 284 11.58 7.57 -6.41
N LEU A 285 11.83 8.88 -6.41
CA LEU A 285 13.15 9.49 -6.31
C LEU A 285 13.32 10.27 -5.00
N GLY A 286 12.23 10.68 -4.38
CA GLY A 286 12.23 11.33 -3.08
C GLY A 286 10.84 11.83 -2.71
N HIS A 287 10.65 12.04 -1.41
CA HIS A 287 9.39 12.54 -0.86
C HIS A 287 9.62 13.50 0.31
N LYS A 288 8.62 14.35 0.55
CA LYS A 288 8.57 15.28 1.67
C LYS A 288 7.15 15.44 2.19
N ILE A 289 7.02 15.53 3.51
CA ILE A 289 5.76 15.78 4.20
C ILE A 289 5.66 17.28 4.50
N PHE A 290 4.49 17.84 4.25
CA PHE A 290 4.14 19.23 4.47
C PHE A 290 2.85 19.34 5.29
N GLU A 291 2.62 20.54 5.81
CA GLU A 291 1.38 20.88 6.53
C GLU A 291 0.12 20.62 5.67
N GLY A 292 -0.96 20.13 6.29
CA GLY A 292 -2.19 19.75 5.60
C GLY A 292 -2.90 20.86 4.80
N ASN A 293 -2.59 22.12 5.08
CA ASN A 293 -3.11 23.32 4.41
C ASN A 293 -2.02 24.08 3.63
N ARG A 294 -0.89 23.43 3.35
CA ARG A 294 0.20 24.03 2.58
C ARG A 294 -0.29 24.37 1.17
N ASN A 295 0.08 25.55 0.69
CA ASN A 295 -0.20 25.92 -0.68
C ASN A 295 0.71 25.12 -1.64
N ASP A 296 0.11 24.39 -2.57
CA ASP A 296 0.81 23.59 -3.58
C ASP A 296 1.99 24.33 -4.24
N ALA A 297 1.83 25.62 -4.54
CA ALA A 297 2.84 26.43 -5.21
C ALA A 297 4.13 26.63 -4.40
N THR A 298 4.11 26.54 -3.08
CA THR A 298 5.29 26.81 -2.23
C THR A 298 6.09 25.55 -1.89
N THR A 299 5.74 24.40 -2.47
CA THR A 299 6.31 23.09 -2.11
C THR A 299 7.49 22.68 -3.01
N LEU A 300 7.55 23.17 -4.24
CA LEU A 300 8.49 22.71 -5.26
C LEU A 300 9.96 22.96 -4.87
N GLU A 301 10.27 24.15 -4.37
CA GLU A 301 11.63 24.53 -3.98
C GLU A 301 12.20 23.59 -2.91
N GLU A 302 11.41 23.33 -1.88
CA GLU A 302 11.79 22.44 -0.80
C GLU A 302 11.97 20.99 -1.26
N MET A 303 11.13 20.53 -2.19
CA MET A 303 11.25 19.19 -2.76
C MET A 303 12.51 19.06 -3.61
N LEU A 304 12.83 20.04 -4.44
CA LEU A 304 14.06 20.05 -5.24
C LEU A 304 15.31 20.14 -4.35
N SER A 305 15.26 20.92 -3.27
CA SER A 305 16.33 20.96 -2.27
C SER A 305 16.55 19.59 -1.62
N GLU A 306 15.47 18.89 -1.26
CA GLU A 306 15.54 17.54 -0.68
C GLU A 306 16.16 16.53 -1.65
N LEU A 307 15.72 16.54 -2.90
CA LEU A 307 16.34 15.71 -3.96
C LEU A 307 17.80 16.06 -4.20
N GLY A 308 18.13 17.35 -4.18
CA GLY A 308 19.49 17.85 -4.38
C GLY A 308 20.46 17.41 -3.28
N LYS A 309 20.01 17.28 -2.04
CA LYS A 309 20.84 16.81 -0.91
C LYS A 309 21.17 15.31 -0.99
N GLY A 310 20.26 14.51 -1.53
CA GLY A 310 20.38 13.04 -1.49
C GLY A 310 20.68 12.40 -2.85
N VAL A 311 19.85 12.69 -3.84
CA VAL A 311 19.64 11.81 -5.00
C VAL A 311 20.22 12.39 -6.29
N ILE A 312 20.17 13.71 -6.47
CA ILE A 312 20.60 14.39 -7.70
C ILE A 312 22.08 14.84 -7.65
N SER A 313 22.71 14.86 -6.48
CA SER A 313 24.03 15.50 -6.27
C SER A 313 25.24 14.90 -7.00
N GLU A 314 25.11 13.75 -7.66
CA GLU A 314 26.25 13.02 -8.26
C GLU A 314 26.29 13.01 -9.80
N ASP A 315 25.43 13.77 -10.50
CA ASP A 315 25.32 13.84 -11.99
C ASP A 315 25.04 12.51 -12.73
N THR A 316 25.12 11.36 -12.05
CA THR A 316 24.88 10.02 -12.62
C THR A 316 23.40 9.67 -12.77
N LEU A 317 22.50 10.45 -12.18
CA LEU A 317 21.07 10.12 -12.22
C LEU A 317 20.48 10.30 -13.62
N PHE A 318 20.94 11.32 -14.34
CA PHE A 318 20.36 11.73 -15.63
C PHE A 318 21.28 11.46 -16.82
N ASP A 319 22.42 10.78 -16.63
CA ASP A 319 23.40 10.49 -17.68
C ASP A 319 23.81 11.72 -18.52
N GLY A 320 23.93 12.89 -17.90
CA GLY A 320 24.25 14.15 -18.57
C GLY A 320 23.12 14.77 -19.40
N ILE A 321 21.91 14.21 -19.34
CA ILE A 321 20.72 14.75 -20.00
C ILE A 321 20.10 15.84 -19.11
N LYS A 322 19.73 16.98 -19.72
CA LYS A 322 18.99 18.03 -19.01
C LYS A 322 17.62 17.49 -18.54
N PRO A 323 17.36 17.42 -17.23
CA PRO A 323 16.10 16.87 -16.70
C PRO A 323 14.90 17.78 -17.01
N ILE A 324 13.74 17.16 -17.26
CA ILE A 324 12.45 17.82 -17.45
C ILE A 324 11.57 17.58 -16.22
N VAL A 325 11.08 18.64 -15.58
CA VAL A 325 10.10 18.55 -14.50
C VAL A 325 8.69 18.69 -15.05
N ILE A 326 7.86 17.67 -14.84
CA ILE A 326 6.44 17.70 -15.20
C ILE A 326 5.63 18.06 -13.96
N LEU A 327 4.81 19.10 -14.10
CA LEU A 327 4.06 19.70 -13.00
C LEU A 327 2.56 19.79 -13.29
N ASP A 328 1.74 19.70 -12.24
CA ASP A 328 0.36 20.18 -12.30
C ASP A 328 0.33 21.72 -12.36
N GLY A 329 -0.68 22.27 -13.03
CA GLY A 329 -0.95 23.72 -13.07
C GLY A 329 -1.26 24.31 -11.69
N GLY A 330 -1.53 23.44 -10.71
CA GLY A 330 -1.49 23.69 -9.27
C GLY A 330 -0.25 24.46 -8.81
N ILE A 331 0.90 23.96 -9.25
CA ILE A 331 2.23 24.21 -8.70
C ILE A 331 3.02 25.18 -9.60
N ALA A 332 2.78 25.19 -10.90
CA ALA A 332 3.54 25.97 -11.88
C ALA A 332 3.20 27.47 -11.90
N THR A 333 3.59 28.19 -10.85
CA THR A 333 3.63 29.65 -10.84
C THR A 333 4.75 30.19 -11.71
N LYS A 334 4.70 31.48 -12.08
CA LYS A 334 5.77 32.10 -12.88
C LYS A 334 7.12 32.00 -12.16
N GLU A 335 7.11 32.18 -10.84
CA GLU A 335 8.27 32.10 -9.96
C GLU A 335 8.87 30.70 -9.98
N ASN A 336 8.05 29.64 -9.88
CA ASN A 336 8.51 28.26 -9.93
C ASN A 336 9.10 27.89 -11.29
N LEU A 337 8.47 28.32 -12.39
CA LEU A 337 9.00 28.08 -13.73
C LEU A 337 10.34 28.79 -13.97
N LYS A 338 10.50 30.01 -13.44
CA LYS A 338 11.77 30.73 -13.47
C LYS A 338 12.83 30.02 -12.64
N MET A 339 12.49 29.61 -11.41
CA MET A 339 13.38 28.87 -10.52
C MET A 339 13.88 27.56 -11.17
N LEU A 340 13.01 26.83 -11.86
CA LEU A 340 13.43 25.63 -12.61
C LEU A 340 14.46 25.96 -13.69
N LYS A 341 14.22 27.00 -14.50
CA LYS A 341 15.17 27.46 -15.53
C LYS A 341 16.51 27.89 -14.92
N ASP A 342 16.47 28.65 -13.83
CA ASP A 342 17.67 29.12 -13.12
C ASP A 342 18.50 27.96 -12.54
N ASN A 343 17.87 26.83 -12.20
CA ASN A 343 18.52 25.60 -11.74
C ASN A 343 18.80 24.58 -12.87
N ASN A 344 18.78 25.02 -14.14
CA ASN A 344 19.04 24.19 -15.32
C ASN A 344 18.07 23.01 -15.53
N TYR A 345 16.84 23.11 -15.03
CA TYR A 345 15.74 22.20 -15.36
C TYR A 345 14.94 22.75 -16.54
N SER A 346 14.44 21.84 -17.38
CA SER A 346 13.33 22.16 -18.28
C SER A 346 12.00 21.78 -17.63
N TYR A 347 10.89 22.25 -18.16
CA TYR A 347 9.58 21.95 -17.60
C TYR A 347 8.52 21.64 -18.63
N LEU A 348 7.49 20.93 -18.15
CA LEU A 348 6.26 20.70 -18.89
C LEU A 348 5.08 20.81 -17.91
N VAL A 349 4.12 21.68 -18.20
CA VAL A 349 2.99 21.94 -17.29
C VAL A 349 1.68 22.05 -18.04
N ASN A 350 0.60 21.56 -17.43
CA ASN A 350 -0.75 21.91 -17.82
C ASN A 350 -1.09 23.38 -17.49
N ASP A 351 -1.15 24.23 -18.52
CA ASP A 351 -1.45 25.67 -18.43
C ASP A 351 -2.95 25.98 -18.54
N SER A 352 -3.83 24.97 -18.45
CA SER A 352 -5.28 25.16 -18.59
C SER A 352 -5.90 26.06 -17.50
N ARG A 353 -5.17 26.33 -16.40
CA ARG A 353 -5.59 27.20 -15.29
C ARG A 353 -5.64 28.69 -15.68
N ARG A 354 -4.83 29.12 -16.65
CA ARG A 354 -4.93 30.45 -17.27
C ARG A 354 -6.13 30.58 -18.23
N GLY A 355 -6.89 29.48 -18.37
CA GLY A 355 -8.16 29.39 -19.09
C GLY A 355 -7.97 28.93 -20.53
N ARG A 356 -8.47 27.73 -20.85
CA ARG A 356 -8.56 27.25 -22.24
C ARG A 356 -9.33 28.21 -23.17
N GLY A 357 -10.23 29.03 -22.63
CA GLY A 357 -10.93 30.08 -23.37
C GLY A 357 -10.03 31.22 -23.84
N LYS A 358 -8.84 31.39 -23.26
CA LYS A 358 -7.84 32.35 -23.76
C LYS A 358 -7.40 31.98 -25.18
N TYR A 359 -7.37 30.69 -25.50
CA TYR A 359 -6.90 30.15 -26.78
C TYR A 359 -8.07 29.62 -27.64
N GLU A 360 -9.28 30.15 -27.44
CA GLU A 360 -10.48 29.66 -28.13
C GLU A 360 -10.35 29.73 -29.65
N LYS A 361 -9.77 30.82 -30.18
CA LYS A 361 -9.57 31.00 -31.62
C LYS A 361 -8.68 29.91 -32.20
N GLU A 362 -7.57 29.63 -31.52
CA GLU A 362 -6.59 28.63 -31.93
C GLU A 362 -7.14 27.20 -31.82
N PHE A 363 -8.06 26.94 -30.88
CA PHE A 363 -8.78 25.68 -30.79
C PHE A 363 -9.83 25.50 -31.90
N LEU A 364 -10.38 26.57 -32.47
CA LEU A 364 -11.38 26.49 -33.54
C LEU A 364 -10.80 26.19 -34.93
N GLU A 365 -9.50 26.40 -35.12
CA GLU A 365 -8.78 26.05 -36.37
C GLU A 365 -8.51 24.54 -36.44
N GLU A 366 -9.54 23.74 -36.73
CA GLU A 366 -9.51 22.28 -36.63
C GLU A 366 -8.50 21.63 -37.59
N GLU A 367 -8.32 22.21 -38.78
CA GLU A 367 -7.43 21.71 -39.82
C GLU A 367 -5.95 21.81 -39.43
N ALA A 368 -5.62 22.64 -38.43
CA ALA A 368 -4.26 22.82 -37.95
C ALA A 368 -3.85 21.76 -36.91
N PHE A 369 -4.76 20.86 -36.52
CA PHE A 369 -4.47 19.79 -35.58
C PHE A 369 -4.08 18.49 -36.28
N SER A 370 -3.25 17.70 -35.60
CA SER A 370 -2.83 16.38 -36.04
C SER A 370 -3.16 15.31 -35.00
N ILE A 371 -3.40 14.08 -35.43
CA ILE A 371 -3.75 12.96 -34.54
C ILE A 371 -2.46 12.41 -33.90
N VAL A 372 -2.51 12.17 -32.59
CA VAL A 372 -1.46 11.42 -31.89
C VAL A 372 -1.52 9.94 -32.30
N PRO A 373 -0.44 9.36 -32.86
CA PRO A 373 -0.46 7.97 -33.35
C PRO A 373 -0.57 6.94 -32.22
N GLY A 374 -1.04 5.73 -32.56
CA GLY A 374 -1.04 4.56 -31.65
C GLY A 374 -2.10 4.58 -30.54
N ARG A 375 -3.27 5.21 -30.78
CA ARG A 375 -4.32 5.41 -29.77
C ARG A 375 -5.72 4.88 -30.12
N GLU A 376 -5.83 4.02 -31.13
CA GLU A 376 -7.12 3.54 -31.69
C GLU A 376 -8.09 3.03 -30.60
N GLU A 377 -7.59 2.27 -29.61
CA GLU A 377 -8.42 1.69 -28.54
C GLU A 377 -8.74 2.65 -27.37
N LYS A 378 -8.03 3.78 -27.23
CA LYS A 378 -8.10 4.69 -26.06
C LYS A 378 -8.73 6.05 -26.36
N GLY A 379 -9.29 6.19 -27.56
CA GLY A 379 -9.88 7.41 -28.07
C GLY A 379 -8.84 8.40 -28.61
N GLU A 380 -9.26 9.11 -29.65
CA GLU A 380 -8.44 10.05 -30.39
C GLU A 380 -8.03 11.26 -29.55
N VAL A 381 -6.80 11.70 -29.79
CA VAL A 381 -6.27 12.94 -29.25
C VAL A 381 -5.65 13.71 -30.40
N PHE A 382 -6.11 14.94 -30.56
CA PHE A 382 -5.61 15.88 -31.56
C PHE A 382 -4.69 16.88 -30.88
N VAL A 383 -3.54 17.15 -31.48
CA VAL A 383 -2.53 18.06 -30.95
C VAL A 383 -2.10 19.09 -32.00
N ARG A 384 -1.78 20.30 -31.52
CA ARG A 384 -1.23 21.39 -32.31
C ARG A 384 -0.21 22.16 -31.49
N LEU A 385 1.00 22.31 -32.01
CA LEU A 385 2.07 23.07 -31.38
C LEU A 385 2.09 24.51 -31.90
N ILE A 386 2.10 25.50 -31.02
CA ILE A 386 2.15 26.93 -31.35
C ILE A 386 3.10 27.67 -30.40
N PRO A 387 3.74 28.79 -30.82
CA PRO A 387 4.32 29.75 -29.87
C PRO A 387 3.21 30.39 -29.03
N ASP A 388 3.49 30.85 -27.81
CA ASP A 388 2.48 31.56 -27.00
C ASP A 388 2.09 32.90 -27.66
N PRO A 389 0.88 33.03 -28.24
CA PRO A 389 0.49 34.23 -29.00
C PRO A 389 0.21 35.43 -28.09
N TYR A 390 0.09 35.21 -26.78
CA TYR A 390 -0.26 36.22 -25.79
C TYR A 390 0.87 36.48 -24.79
N ASN A 391 2.11 36.22 -25.21
CA ASN A 391 3.31 36.56 -24.45
C ASN A 391 3.50 38.09 -24.41
N GLN A 392 2.69 38.76 -23.60
CA GLN A 392 2.83 40.20 -23.35
C GLN A 392 4.15 40.41 -22.59
N ALA A 393 5.17 40.92 -23.30
CA ALA A 393 6.50 41.32 -22.82
C ALA A 393 7.73 40.43 -23.16
N ASN A 394 7.64 39.45 -24.09
CA ASN A 394 8.79 38.58 -24.44
C ASN A 394 9.46 37.90 -23.21
N GLU A 395 8.73 37.73 -22.10
CA GLU A 395 9.30 37.22 -20.84
C GLU A 395 9.69 35.74 -20.92
N THR A 396 9.00 34.94 -21.74
CA THR A 396 9.33 33.52 -21.93
C THR A 396 9.24 33.09 -23.40
N GLU A 397 10.24 32.41 -23.94
CA GLU A 397 10.17 31.82 -25.29
C GLU A 397 9.45 30.44 -25.31
N ASP A 398 8.44 30.28 -24.47
CA ASP A 398 7.77 28.99 -24.29
C ASP A 398 6.90 28.64 -25.51
N ILE A 399 6.71 27.34 -25.71
CA ILE A 399 5.76 26.81 -26.69
C ILE A 399 4.55 26.19 -25.98
N LEU A 400 3.42 26.20 -26.67
CA LEU A 400 2.15 25.66 -26.21
C LEU A 400 1.73 24.50 -27.12
N LEU A 401 1.34 23.40 -26.48
CA LEU A 401 0.68 22.29 -27.14
C LEU A 401 -0.81 22.32 -26.80
N LEU A 402 -1.62 22.70 -27.77
CA LEU A 402 -3.06 22.64 -27.71
C LEU A 402 -3.51 21.20 -27.93
N CYS A 403 -4.33 20.66 -27.04
CA CYS A 403 -4.78 19.28 -27.09
C CYS A 403 -6.31 19.21 -27.07
N LYS A 404 -6.91 18.41 -27.96
CA LYS A 404 -8.33 18.01 -27.90
C LYS A 404 -8.43 16.51 -27.67
N SER A 405 -9.04 16.08 -26.56
CA SER A 405 -9.23 14.66 -26.22
C SER A 405 -10.70 14.26 -26.27
N ALA A 406 -11.01 13.24 -27.09
CA ALA A 406 -12.37 12.72 -27.21
C ALA A 406 -12.90 12.13 -25.90
N SER A 407 -12.08 11.33 -25.20
CA SER A 407 -12.46 10.73 -23.91
C SER A 407 -12.69 11.78 -22.82
N ARG A 408 -11.88 12.84 -22.78
CA ARG A 408 -12.07 13.96 -21.86
C ARG A 408 -13.31 14.77 -22.21
N LYS A 409 -13.60 14.99 -23.50
CA LYS A 409 -14.83 15.65 -23.97
C LYS A 409 -16.06 14.91 -23.45
N LEU A 410 -16.14 13.59 -23.67
CA LEU A 410 -17.24 12.76 -23.17
C LEU A 410 -17.42 12.85 -21.65
N LYS A 411 -16.31 12.82 -20.89
CA LYS A 411 -16.33 12.94 -19.42
C LYS A 411 -16.85 14.31 -18.98
N GLU A 412 -16.37 15.39 -19.59
CA GLU A 412 -16.82 16.75 -19.26
C GLU A 412 -18.29 16.98 -19.63
N MET A 413 -18.74 16.47 -20.79
CA MET A 413 -20.14 16.48 -21.21
C MET A 413 -21.04 15.73 -20.22
N ALA A 414 -20.66 14.53 -19.80
CA ALA A 414 -21.41 13.74 -18.83
C ALA A 414 -21.52 14.47 -17.47
N ILE A 415 -20.44 15.11 -17.03
CA ILE A 415 -20.45 15.93 -15.80
C ILE A 415 -21.39 17.14 -15.96
N ARG A 416 -21.34 17.86 -17.09
CA ARG A 416 -22.25 18.99 -17.37
C ARG A 416 -23.70 18.51 -17.34
N SER A 417 -24.04 17.51 -18.15
CA SER A 417 -25.40 16.98 -18.31
C SER A 417 -26.01 16.58 -16.96
N LYS A 418 -25.26 15.85 -16.12
CA LYS A 418 -25.72 15.46 -14.78
C LYS A 418 -25.93 16.64 -13.82
N MET A 419 -25.12 17.69 -13.94
CA MET A 419 -25.28 18.90 -13.11
C MET A 419 -26.44 19.77 -13.60
N GLU A 420 -26.66 19.80 -14.92
CA GLU A 420 -27.75 20.51 -15.59
C GLU A 420 -29.11 19.87 -15.26
N GLU A 421 -29.22 18.55 -15.33
CA GLU A 421 -30.40 17.78 -14.90
C GLU A 421 -30.80 18.15 -13.46
N ARG A 422 -29.86 18.04 -12.52
CA ARG A 422 -30.09 18.40 -11.10
C ARG A 422 -30.45 19.87 -10.88
N PHE A 423 -29.89 20.76 -11.70
CA PHE A 423 -30.17 22.18 -11.61
C PHE A 423 -31.60 22.49 -12.05
N ILE A 424 -32.02 21.94 -13.20
CA ILE A 424 -33.38 22.08 -13.72
C ILE A 424 -34.38 21.48 -12.75
N GLU A 425 -34.15 20.26 -12.24
CA GLU A 425 -35.03 19.63 -11.24
C GLU A 425 -35.26 20.50 -10.00
N GLU A 426 -34.23 21.17 -9.49
CA GLU A 426 -34.35 22.05 -8.32
C GLU A 426 -35.08 23.36 -8.66
N LEU A 427 -34.92 23.90 -9.87
CA LEU A 427 -35.72 25.03 -10.36
C LEU A 427 -37.19 24.65 -10.54
N GLU A 428 -37.48 23.46 -11.05
CA GLU A 428 -38.85 22.93 -11.17
C GLU A 428 -39.51 22.73 -9.81
N LYS A 429 -38.80 22.12 -8.85
CA LYS A 429 -39.29 22.01 -7.45
C LYS A 429 -39.55 23.37 -6.83
N LEU A 430 -38.68 24.35 -7.09
CA LEU A 430 -38.88 25.72 -6.63
C LEU A 430 -40.13 26.33 -7.27
N LYS A 431 -40.31 26.19 -8.59
CA LYS A 431 -41.51 26.65 -9.33
C LYS A 431 -42.79 26.05 -8.76
N VAL A 432 -42.82 24.74 -8.51
CA VAL A 432 -43.96 24.05 -7.87
C VAL A 432 -44.20 24.57 -6.45
N SER A 433 -43.14 24.77 -5.66
CA SER A 433 -43.25 25.28 -4.29
C SER A 433 -43.77 26.72 -4.23
N ILE A 434 -43.44 27.55 -5.22
CA ILE A 434 -43.99 28.90 -5.36
C ILE A 434 -45.47 28.83 -5.73
N GLY A 435 -45.83 27.99 -6.72
CA GLY A 435 -47.22 27.78 -7.14
C GLY A 435 -48.14 27.25 -6.02
N LYS A 436 -47.61 26.44 -5.10
CA LYS A 436 -48.32 25.96 -3.89
C LYS A 436 -48.39 27.00 -2.75
N GLY A 437 -47.72 28.14 -2.87
CA GLY A 437 -47.71 29.18 -1.84
C GLY A 437 -46.85 28.87 -0.60
N ASN A 438 -46.00 27.83 -0.66
CA ASN A 438 -45.11 27.44 0.45
C ASN A 438 -43.96 28.43 0.68
N ILE A 439 -43.65 29.26 -0.33
CA ILE A 439 -42.62 30.30 -0.26
C ILE A 439 -43.28 31.58 -0.76
N LYS A 440 -43.26 32.62 0.07
CA LYS A 440 -43.90 33.91 -0.22
C LYS A 440 -42.88 35.04 -0.13
N GLY A 441 -43.09 36.07 -0.93
CA GLY A 441 -42.22 37.25 -1.00
C GLY A 441 -41.08 37.09 -2.00
N LYS A 442 -40.88 38.15 -2.81
CA LYS A 442 -39.89 38.22 -3.88
C LYS A 442 -38.48 37.89 -3.37
N GLU A 443 -38.07 38.52 -2.26
CA GLU A 443 -36.74 38.32 -1.67
C GLU A 443 -36.47 36.88 -1.21
N ALA A 444 -37.47 36.19 -0.68
CA ALA A 444 -37.31 34.81 -0.23
C ALA A 444 -37.10 33.84 -1.41
N ILE A 445 -37.79 34.10 -2.52
CA ILE A 445 -37.65 33.36 -3.78
C ILE A 445 -36.27 33.62 -4.39
N GLU A 446 -35.87 34.89 -4.52
CA GLU A 446 -34.56 35.29 -5.04
C GLU A 446 -33.41 34.70 -4.21
N ARG A 447 -33.53 34.66 -2.88
CA ARG A 447 -32.53 34.01 -2.01
C ARG A 447 -32.43 32.50 -2.26
N LYS A 448 -33.53 31.81 -2.58
CA LYS A 448 -33.48 30.38 -2.96
C LYS A 448 -32.88 30.19 -4.35
N ILE A 449 -33.23 31.03 -5.32
CA ILE A 449 -32.61 31.03 -6.66
C ILE A 449 -31.10 31.18 -6.52
N GLY A 450 -30.62 32.17 -5.76
CA GLY A 450 -29.19 32.39 -5.52
C GLY A 450 -28.51 31.20 -4.85
N LYS A 451 -29.17 30.51 -3.90
CA LYS A 451 -28.64 29.26 -3.31
C LYS A 451 -28.52 28.13 -4.33
N ILE A 452 -29.51 27.97 -5.20
CA ILE A 452 -29.50 26.96 -6.27
C ILE A 452 -28.39 27.29 -7.28
N GLN A 453 -28.29 28.55 -7.72
CA GLN A 453 -27.22 29.00 -8.62
C GLN A 453 -25.82 28.81 -8.03
N THR A 454 -25.63 29.10 -6.74
CA THR A 454 -24.34 28.89 -6.05
C THR A 454 -24.00 27.40 -5.95
N ARG A 455 -24.98 26.56 -5.60
CA ARG A 455 -24.79 25.10 -5.46
C ARG A 455 -24.46 24.45 -6.82
N TYR A 456 -25.06 24.93 -7.90
CA TYR A 456 -24.91 24.39 -9.25
C TYR A 456 -24.28 25.39 -10.21
N SER A 457 -23.24 26.11 -9.76
CA SER A 457 -22.58 27.18 -10.53
C SER A 457 -22.11 26.76 -11.93
N ARG A 458 -21.74 25.48 -12.09
CA ARG A 458 -21.34 24.88 -13.37
C ARG A 458 -22.45 24.84 -14.42
N ALA A 459 -23.71 24.67 -14.00
CA ALA A 459 -24.88 24.69 -14.88
C ALA A 459 -25.48 26.10 -14.94
N ALA A 460 -25.57 26.80 -13.81
CA ALA A 460 -26.20 28.10 -13.68
C ALA A 460 -25.66 29.17 -14.66
N LYS A 461 -24.36 29.13 -15.00
CA LYS A 461 -23.76 30.06 -15.97
C LYS A 461 -24.37 29.99 -17.38
N TYR A 462 -25.04 28.88 -17.73
CA TYR A 462 -25.71 28.69 -19.02
C TYR A 462 -27.16 29.15 -19.01
N TYR A 463 -27.72 29.52 -17.86
CA TYR A 463 -29.12 29.87 -17.75
C TYR A 463 -29.30 31.30 -17.27
N GLU A 464 -30.18 32.01 -17.94
CA GLU A 464 -30.77 33.24 -17.45
C GLU A 464 -32.05 32.90 -16.70
N ILE A 465 -32.18 33.38 -15.46
CA ILE A 465 -33.34 33.10 -14.61
C ILE A 465 -34.07 34.42 -14.36
N GLU A 466 -35.36 34.43 -14.66
CA GLU A 466 -36.23 35.59 -14.49
C GLU A 466 -37.39 35.26 -13.55
N LEU A 467 -37.68 36.17 -12.63
CA LEU A 467 -38.85 36.11 -11.76
C LEU A 467 -39.82 37.25 -12.14
N LYS A 468 -40.98 36.91 -12.71
CA LYS A 468 -42.00 37.90 -13.12
C LYS A 468 -42.88 38.35 -11.96
N GLU A 469 -43.62 39.45 -12.14
CA GLU A 469 -44.41 40.13 -11.10
C GLU A 469 -45.39 39.23 -10.32
N LYS A 470 -45.90 38.16 -10.93
CA LYS A 470 -46.80 37.18 -10.30
C LYS A 470 -46.09 36.04 -9.57
N ALA A 471 -44.81 36.21 -9.22
CA ALA A 471 -43.95 35.16 -8.67
C ALA A 471 -43.80 33.93 -9.59
N GLU A 472 -43.84 34.16 -10.91
CA GLU A 472 -43.63 33.10 -11.88
C GLU A 472 -42.15 33.00 -12.24
N LEU A 473 -41.57 31.81 -12.05
CA LEU A 473 -40.17 31.52 -12.32
C LEU A 473 -39.99 30.99 -13.75
N TYR A 474 -39.13 31.66 -14.51
CA TYR A 474 -38.72 31.30 -15.87
C TYR A 474 -37.20 31.15 -15.95
N TRP A 475 -36.74 30.26 -16.84
CA TRP A 475 -35.33 30.13 -17.16
C TRP A 475 -35.13 29.87 -18.65
N GLN A 476 -34.08 30.44 -19.21
CA GLN A 476 -33.73 30.32 -20.63
C GLN A 476 -32.25 29.98 -20.80
N LEU A 477 -31.95 29.11 -21.76
CA LEU A 477 -30.59 28.73 -22.10
C LEU A 477 -29.88 29.86 -22.87
N ARG A 478 -28.65 30.17 -22.47
CA ARG A 478 -27.72 31.07 -23.18
C ARG A 478 -26.97 30.29 -24.26
N SER A 479 -27.59 30.16 -25.43
CA SER A 479 -27.13 29.29 -26.53
C SER A 479 -25.67 29.54 -26.95
N GLU A 480 -25.25 30.80 -27.08
CA GLU A 480 -23.87 31.15 -27.46
C GLU A 480 -22.86 30.64 -26.44
N LYS A 481 -23.07 30.92 -25.14
CA LYS A 481 -22.16 30.49 -24.09
C LYS A 481 -22.13 28.97 -23.93
N TYR A 482 -23.27 28.32 -24.16
CA TYR A 482 -23.38 26.86 -24.18
C TYR A 482 -22.52 26.27 -25.29
N GLN A 483 -22.64 26.78 -26.51
CA GLN A 483 -21.92 26.29 -27.68
C GLN A 483 -20.41 26.52 -27.58
N THR A 484 -19.98 27.71 -27.16
CA THR A 484 -18.55 28.02 -26.94
C THR A 484 -17.91 27.06 -25.95
N ASP A 485 -18.56 26.82 -24.80
CA ASP A 485 -18.01 25.91 -23.80
C ASP A 485 -18.03 24.44 -24.27
N ASP A 486 -19.03 24.05 -25.08
CA ASP A 486 -19.13 22.71 -25.69
C ASP A 486 -18.00 22.45 -26.69
N ASN A 487 -17.68 23.43 -27.54
CA ASN A 487 -16.57 23.36 -28.48
C ASN A 487 -15.21 23.21 -27.75
N LEU A 488 -15.09 23.79 -26.56
CA LEU A 488 -13.87 23.70 -25.73
C LEU A 488 -13.83 22.45 -24.85
N PHE A 489 -14.86 21.60 -24.82
CA PHE A 489 -14.83 20.37 -24.04
C PHE A 489 -13.77 19.39 -24.53
N GLY A 490 -13.08 18.78 -23.57
CA GLY A 490 -11.93 17.94 -23.86
C GLY A 490 -10.66 18.69 -24.26
N SER A 491 -10.72 20.03 -24.35
CA SER A 491 -9.57 20.86 -24.70
C SER A 491 -8.74 21.25 -23.48
N TYR A 492 -7.41 21.18 -23.60
CA TYR A 492 -6.43 21.56 -22.59
C TYR A 492 -5.11 22.01 -23.23
N VAL A 493 -4.32 22.77 -22.47
CA VAL A 493 -3.07 23.38 -22.94
C VAL A 493 -1.90 22.87 -22.11
N ILE A 494 -0.84 22.43 -22.78
CA ILE A 494 0.44 22.11 -22.15
C ILE A 494 1.45 23.19 -22.56
N ARG A 495 2.27 23.65 -21.61
CA ARG A 495 3.33 24.64 -21.82
C ARG A 495 4.68 24.02 -21.50
N THR A 496 5.69 24.30 -22.33
CA THR A 496 7.06 23.83 -22.11
C THR A 496 8.08 24.82 -22.68
N ASP A 497 9.31 24.78 -22.13
CA ASP A 497 10.49 25.46 -22.67
C ASP A 497 11.29 24.59 -23.67
N ARG A 498 10.87 23.34 -23.90
CA ARG A 498 11.55 22.37 -24.79
C ARG A 498 11.11 22.51 -26.26
N LYS A 499 11.84 23.33 -27.01
CA LYS A 499 11.61 23.60 -28.45
C LYS A 499 12.09 22.50 -29.40
N ASP A 500 12.90 21.60 -28.90
CA ASP A 500 13.49 20.49 -29.64
C ASP A 500 12.55 19.28 -29.78
N LEU A 501 11.47 19.24 -29.00
CA LEU A 501 10.51 18.13 -28.98
C LEU A 501 9.37 18.33 -29.99
N LYS A 502 8.92 17.24 -30.60
CA LYS A 502 7.73 17.22 -31.45
C LYS A 502 6.44 17.21 -30.63
N GLN A 503 5.34 17.59 -31.26
CA GLN A 503 4.02 17.69 -30.63
C GLN A 503 3.52 16.39 -29.97
N ASP A 504 3.78 15.24 -30.61
CA ASP A 504 3.43 13.91 -30.11
C ASP A 504 4.34 13.48 -28.96
N GLU A 505 5.63 13.81 -29.01
CA GLU A 505 6.59 13.56 -27.93
C GLU A 505 6.26 14.36 -26.67
N ILE A 506 5.94 15.66 -26.82
CA ILE A 506 5.50 16.53 -25.71
C ILE A 506 4.24 15.93 -25.07
N TRP A 507 3.29 15.47 -25.88
CA TRP A 507 2.07 14.86 -25.40
C TRP A 507 2.33 13.56 -24.64
N GLN A 508 3.16 12.67 -25.19
CA GLN A 508 3.53 11.40 -24.56
C GLN A 508 4.25 11.62 -23.23
N LEU A 509 5.17 12.59 -23.17
CA LEU A 509 5.85 12.99 -21.94
C LEU A 509 4.84 13.49 -20.91
N TYR A 510 3.92 14.37 -21.28
CA TYR A 510 2.88 14.83 -20.35
C TYR A 510 2.06 13.67 -19.80
N MET A 511 1.71 12.69 -20.64
CA MET A 511 0.99 11.50 -20.19
C MET A 511 1.78 10.63 -19.22
N THR A 512 3.10 10.74 -19.14
CA THR A 512 3.85 10.03 -18.09
C THR A 512 3.45 10.48 -16.68
N LEU A 513 2.84 11.66 -16.51
CA LEU A 513 2.28 12.11 -15.22
C LEU A 513 1.24 11.13 -14.66
N THR A 514 0.54 10.36 -15.50
CA THR A 514 -0.38 9.32 -15.01
C THR A 514 0.35 8.23 -14.21
N ARG A 515 1.67 8.07 -14.39
CA ARG A 515 2.50 7.15 -13.59
C ARG A 515 2.63 7.64 -12.14
N ALA A 516 2.72 8.95 -11.91
CA ALA A 516 2.68 9.51 -10.56
C ALA A 516 1.29 9.29 -9.92
N GLU A 517 0.21 9.47 -10.68
CA GLU A 517 -1.15 9.16 -10.20
C GLU A 517 -1.32 7.67 -9.84
N ASP A 518 -0.76 6.76 -10.65
CA ASP A 518 -0.75 5.33 -10.36
C ASP A 518 0.09 5.03 -9.11
N GLY A 519 1.24 5.68 -8.93
CA GLY A 519 2.07 5.58 -7.73
C GLY A 519 1.31 5.99 -6.47
N PHE A 520 0.66 7.16 -6.49
CA PHE A 520 -0.21 7.59 -5.40
C PHE A 520 -1.39 6.68 -5.17
N ARG A 521 -1.95 6.08 -6.22
CA ARG A 521 -3.02 5.09 -6.08
C ARG A 521 -2.52 3.86 -5.32
N MET A 522 -1.34 3.35 -5.64
CA MET A 522 -0.73 2.20 -4.95
C MET A 522 -0.51 2.51 -3.46
N LEU A 523 0.11 3.65 -3.14
CA LEU A 523 0.32 4.10 -1.77
C LEU A 523 -1.00 4.18 -0.97
N LYS A 524 -2.00 4.84 -1.53
CA LYS A 524 -3.29 5.11 -0.87
C LYS A 524 -4.21 3.90 -0.72
N SER A 525 -4.10 2.91 -1.60
CA SER A 525 -5.06 1.81 -1.67
C SER A 525 -4.43 0.47 -1.28
N ASN A 526 -3.28 0.13 -1.85
CA ASN A 526 -2.64 -1.15 -1.63
C ASN A 526 -1.78 -1.18 -0.37
N LEU A 527 -1.11 -0.06 -0.06
CA LEU A 527 -0.05 -0.02 0.96
C LEU A 527 -0.48 0.65 2.28
N GLY A 528 -1.75 1.03 2.39
CA GLY A 528 -2.30 1.53 3.65
C GLY A 528 -1.77 2.90 4.10
N LEU A 529 -1.42 3.80 3.18
CA LEU A 529 -1.06 5.19 3.53
C LEU A 529 -2.18 5.92 4.27
N ARG A 530 -3.44 5.46 4.16
CA ARG A 530 -4.60 6.09 4.79
C ARG A 530 -5.64 5.06 5.26
N PRO A 531 -6.39 5.35 6.34
CA PRO A 531 -6.20 6.51 7.24
C PRO A 531 -4.91 6.43 8.07
N ASN A 532 -4.41 7.58 8.53
CA ASN A 532 -3.30 7.64 9.49
C ASN A 532 -3.83 7.50 10.91
N HIS A 533 -3.38 6.48 11.64
CA HIS A 533 -3.77 6.25 13.04
C HIS A 533 -2.76 6.80 14.07
N HIS A 534 -1.59 7.23 13.60
CA HIS A 534 -0.53 7.83 14.44
C HIS A 534 -0.86 9.27 14.82
N ARG A 535 -0.46 9.68 16.03
CA ARG A 535 -0.74 11.02 16.57
C ARG A 535 0.47 11.95 16.61
N LEU A 536 1.67 11.39 16.77
CA LEU A 536 2.94 12.13 16.85
C LEU A 536 3.52 12.32 15.43
N GLU A 537 4.19 13.44 15.20
CA GLU A 537 4.84 13.77 13.92
C GLU A 537 5.78 12.65 13.43
N ASP A 538 6.84 12.34 14.19
CA ASP A 538 7.81 11.29 13.84
C ASP A 538 7.15 9.92 13.58
N ARG A 539 6.02 9.61 14.23
CA ARG A 539 5.30 8.35 14.02
C ARG A 539 4.57 8.34 12.68
N VAL A 540 4.01 9.47 12.28
CA VAL A 540 3.39 9.66 10.97
C VAL A 540 4.45 9.61 9.87
N ASP A 541 5.55 10.32 10.06
CA ASP A 541 6.67 10.33 9.12
C ASP A 541 7.23 8.93 8.92
N GLY A 542 7.38 8.18 10.02
CA GLY A 542 7.80 6.80 10.01
C GLY A 542 6.88 5.87 9.23
N HIS A 543 5.57 6.01 9.43
CA HIS A 543 4.56 5.27 8.66
C HIS A 543 4.61 5.64 7.17
N VAL A 544 4.78 6.91 6.82
CA VAL A 544 4.98 7.35 5.43
C VAL A 544 6.22 6.69 4.84
N LEU A 545 7.36 6.74 5.53
CA LEU A 545 8.62 6.14 5.07
C LEU A 545 8.46 4.64 4.83
N ILE A 546 7.93 3.87 5.80
CA ILE A 546 7.71 2.42 5.64
C ILE A 546 6.78 2.13 4.46
N THR A 547 5.76 2.97 4.26
CA THR A 547 4.83 2.85 3.13
C THR A 547 5.52 3.14 1.79
N VAL A 548 6.45 4.11 1.75
CA VAL A 548 7.30 4.40 0.57
C VAL A 548 8.27 3.25 0.30
N LEU A 549 8.90 2.66 1.32
CA LEU A 549 9.74 1.46 1.14
C LEU A 549 8.94 0.29 0.56
N ALA A 550 7.70 0.11 1.02
CA ALA A 550 6.79 -0.89 0.45
C ALA A 550 6.37 -0.56 -0.99
N TYR A 551 6.32 0.72 -1.33
CA TYR A 551 6.10 1.15 -2.71
C TYR A 551 7.26 0.76 -3.63
N HIS A 552 8.52 0.95 -3.22
CA HIS A 552 9.67 0.47 -4.01
C HIS A 552 9.62 -1.04 -4.24
N VAL A 553 9.35 -1.82 -3.19
CA VAL A 553 9.21 -3.29 -3.29
C VAL A 553 8.07 -3.68 -4.23
N LEU A 554 6.90 -3.06 -4.07
CA LEU A 554 5.74 -3.34 -4.90
C LEU A 554 5.98 -2.94 -6.36
N HIS A 555 6.53 -1.74 -6.60
CA HIS A 555 6.76 -1.22 -7.94
C HIS A 555 7.84 -2.02 -8.66
N PHE A 556 8.88 -2.49 -7.96
CA PHE A 556 9.86 -3.46 -8.51
C PHE A 556 9.17 -4.71 -9.06
N ILE A 557 8.30 -5.34 -8.27
CA ILE A 557 7.54 -6.54 -8.67
C ILE A 557 6.67 -6.23 -9.89
N MET A 558 5.88 -5.16 -9.82
CA MET A 558 4.94 -4.76 -10.86
C MET A 558 5.65 -4.30 -12.14
N TYR A 559 6.84 -3.71 -12.03
CA TYR A 559 7.64 -3.31 -13.18
C TYR A 559 8.22 -4.54 -13.90
N LYS A 560 8.74 -5.55 -13.18
CA LYS A 560 9.17 -6.82 -13.78
C LYS A 560 8.03 -7.54 -14.51
N LEU A 561 6.85 -7.61 -13.91
CA LEU A 561 5.66 -8.19 -14.53
C LEU A 561 5.28 -7.43 -15.82
N ARG A 562 5.27 -6.09 -15.78
CA ARG A 562 4.98 -5.28 -16.97
C ARG A 562 6.00 -5.45 -18.09
N LEU A 563 7.28 -5.60 -17.77
CA LEU A 563 8.33 -5.86 -18.76
C LEU A 563 8.11 -7.20 -19.50
N SER A 564 7.45 -8.17 -18.88
CA SER A 564 7.06 -9.43 -19.53
C SER A 564 5.66 -9.40 -20.16
N GLY A 565 5.01 -8.24 -20.24
CA GLY A 565 3.65 -8.10 -20.77
C GLY A 565 2.52 -8.45 -19.80
N ASP A 566 2.81 -8.66 -18.51
CA ASP A 566 1.77 -8.90 -17.50
C ASP A 566 1.30 -7.58 -16.87
N HIS A 567 0.06 -7.21 -17.16
CA HIS A 567 -0.58 -5.97 -16.71
C HIS A 567 -1.61 -6.18 -15.60
N ARG A 568 -1.68 -7.38 -14.99
CA ARG A 568 -2.58 -7.65 -13.87
C ARG A 568 -2.24 -6.76 -12.68
N SER A 569 -3.25 -6.35 -11.92
CA SER A 569 -3.05 -5.49 -10.74
C SER A 569 -2.50 -6.27 -9.54
N TRP A 570 -1.83 -5.57 -8.61
CA TRP A 570 -1.30 -6.20 -7.40
C TRP A 570 -2.33 -7.02 -6.61
N PRO A 571 -3.58 -6.56 -6.38
CA PRO A 571 -4.59 -7.38 -5.71
C PRO A 571 -4.83 -8.74 -6.39
N VAL A 572 -4.78 -8.79 -7.72
CA VAL A 572 -4.94 -10.03 -8.50
C VAL A 572 -3.73 -10.93 -8.31
N ILE A 573 -2.51 -10.38 -8.45
CA ILE A 573 -1.26 -11.12 -8.23
C ILE A 573 -1.19 -11.68 -6.81
N ARG A 574 -1.45 -10.84 -5.79
CA ARG A 574 -1.49 -11.22 -4.38
C ARG A 574 -2.48 -12.36 -4.13
N ARG A 575 -3.69 -12.29 -4.70
CA ARG A 575 -4.71 -13.36 -4.57
C ARG A 575 -4.28 -14.68 -5.21
N ILE A 576 -3.56 -14.64 -6.33
CA ILE A 576 -3.05 -15.87 -6.96
C ILE A 576 -1.94 -16.48 -6.11
N LEU A 577 -1.04 -15.64 -5.60
CA LEU A 577 0.08 -16.09 -4.77
C LEU A 577 -0.38 -16.55 -3.38
N SER A 578 -1.49 -16.04 -2.84
CA SER A 578 -1.92 -16.32 -1.46
C SER A 578 -2.29 -17.78 -1.18
N THR A 579 -2.50 -18.60 -2.22
CA THR A 579 -2.74 -20.04 -2.05
C THR A 579 -1.46 -20.86 -1.91
N HIS A 580 -0.28 -20.26 -2.15
CA HIS A 580 1.00 -20.89 -1.84
C HIS A 580 1.33 -20.67 -0.35
N CYS A 581 1.48 -21.78 0.39
CA CYS A 581 1.61 -21.80 1.84
C CYS A 581 2.79 -22.66 2.33
N TYR A 582 3.20 -22.44 3.58
CA TYR A 582 3.92 -23.43 4.38
C TYR A 582 2.93 -24.28 5.16
N SER A 583 3.30 -25.53 5.41
CA SER A 583 2.54 -26.46 6.23
C SER A 583 3.47 -27.32 7.09
N THR A 584 3.00 -27.73 8.25
CA THR A 584 3.64 -28.79 9.05
C THR A 584 2.96 -30.11 8.74
N ILE A 585 3.66 -31.01 8.05
CA ILE A 585 3.19 -32.35 7.72
C ILE A 585 3.56 -33.29 8.86
N ILE A 586 2.58 -34.04 9.36
CA ILE A 586 2.72 -35.06 10.40
C ILE A 586 2.66 -36.42 9.71
N VAL A 587 3.71 -37.22 9.85
CA VAL A 587 3.87 -38.53 9.20
C VAL A 587 4.10 -39.60 10.26
N PRO A 588 3.03 -40.23 10.77
CA PRO A 588 3.13 -41.35 11.70
C PRO A 588 3.60 -42.63 11.00
N THR A 589 4.34 -43.47 11.71
CA THR A 589 4.84 -44.76 11.22
C THR A 589 4.39 -45.92 12.10
N ILE A 590 4.38 -47.14 11.54
CA ILE A 590 4.03 -48.39 12.25
C ILE A 590 4.89 -48.64 13.50
N ASN A 591 6.12 -48.12 13.52
CA ASN A 591 7.04 -48.27 14.64
C ASN A 591 6.80 -47.23 15.74
N GLY A 592 5.70 -46.48 15.69
CA GLY A 592 5.37 -45.42 16.64
C GLY A 592 6.24 -44.17 16.52
N THR A 593 7.07 -44.07 15.48
CA THR A 593 7.82 -42.85 15.17
C THR A 593 6.94 -41.88 14.38
N ILE A 594 6.92 -40.62 14.78
CA ILE A 594 6.19 -39.54 14.09
C ILE A 594 7.23 -38.56 13.55
N HIS A 595 7.27 -38.43 12.22
CA HIS A 595 8.04 -37.37 11.58
C HIS A 595 7.16 -36.13 11.46
N ARG A 596 7.71 -34.97 11.85
CA ARG A 596 7.08 -33.68 11.64
C ARG A 596 7.96 -32.86 10.71
N ILE A 597 7.39 -32.42 9.59
CA ILE A 597 8.14 -31.76 8.52
C ILE A 597 7.44 -30.44 8.21
N ARG A 598 8.05 -29.32 8.62
CA ARG A 598 7.59 -27.99 8.22
C ARG A 598 8.30 -27.58 6.94
N LYS A 599 7.55 -27.45 5.85
CA LYS A 599 8.06 -27.11 4.51
C LYS A 599 7.04 -26.34 3.68
N SER A 600 7.50 -25.67 2.63
CA SER A 600 6.62 -25.07 1.65
C SER A 600 5.84 -26.13 0.86
N GLY A 601 4.62 -25.80 0.48
CA GLY A 601 3.90 -26.47 -0.59
C GLY A 601 4.61 -26.33 -1.94
N LEU A 602 4.06 -26.97 -2.97
CA LEU A 602 4.48 -26.74 -4.34
C LEU A 602 3.57 -25.67 -4.96
N PRO A 603 4.12 -24.66 -5.63
CA PRO A 603 3.29 -23.69 -6.31
C PRO A 603 2.58 -24.33 -7.51
N ASP A 604 1.38 -23.85 -7.84
CA ASP A 604 0.69 -24.19 -9.09
C ASP A 604 1.37 -23.53 -10.31
N GLU A 605 0.94 -23.91 -11.53
CA GLU A 605 1.56 -23.37 -12.76
C GLU A 605 1.40 -21.86 -12.93
N THR A 606 0.31 -21.28 -12.42
CA THR A 606 0.08 -19.83 -12.48
C THR A 606 1.03 -19.10 -11.54
N GLN A 607 1.22 -19.62 -10.33
CA GLN A 607 2.17 -19.12 -9.34
C GLN A 607 3.61 -19.28 -9.83
N LYS A 608 3.95 -20.44 -10.41
CA LYS A 608 5.26 -20.67 -11.03
C LYS A 608 5.56 -19.69 -12.15
N ALA A 609 4.57 -19.36 -12.98
CA ALA A 609 4.73 -18.36 -14.04
C ALA A 609 5.06 -16.98 -13.45
N ILE A 610 4.33 -16.55 -12.42
CA ILE A 610 4.61 -15.29 -11.72
C ILE A 610 6.03 -15.32 -11.13
N TYR A 611 6.39 -16.37 -10.39
CA TYR A 611 7.72 -16.51 -9.78
C TYR A 611 8.84 -16.50 -10.80
N ARG A 612 8.66 -17.17 -11.95
CA ARG A 612 9.64 -17.16 -13.03
C ARG A 612 9.85 -15.76 -13.58
N THR A 613 8.78 -15.01 -13.82
CA THR A 613 8.85 -13.63 -14.30
C THR A 613 9.58 -12.70 -13.33
N ILE A 614 9.25 -12.80 -12.04
CA ILE A 614 9.85 -11.92 -11.04
C ILE A 614 11.23 -12.39 -10.56
N GLY A 615 11.62 -13.64 -10.81
CA GLY A 615 12.91 -14.21 -10.41
C GLY A 615 12.91 -14.94 -9.06
N VAL A 616 11.74 -15.22 -8.48
CA VAL A 616 11.62 -15.92 -7.19
C VAL A 616 12.02 -17.39 -7.31
N SER A 617 12.93 -17.83 -6.45
CA SER A 617 13.25 -19.24 -6.25
C SER A 617 12.40 -19.83 -5.12
N TYR A 618 11.65 -20.90 -5.43
CA TYR A 618 10.79 -21.61 -4.47
C TYR A 618 11.25 -23.05 -4.18
N LYS A 619 12.34 -23.53 -4.78
CA LYS A 619 12.76 -24.94 -4.70
C LYS A 619 13.55 -25.29 -3.43
N ASN A 620 14.26 -24.33 -2.86
CA ASN A 620 15.21 -24.53 -1.75
C ASN A 620 14.85 -23.66 -0.54
N LEU A 621 13.56 -23.54 -0.24
CA LEU A 621 13.13 -22.77 0.93
C LEU A 621 13.48 -23.53 2.22
N PRO A 622 13.71 -22.82 3.34
CA PRO A 622 14.04 -23.45 4.62
C PRO A 622 13.00 -24.47 5.04
N HIS A 623 13.42 -25.62 5.55
CA HIS A 623 12.50 -26.60 6.12
C HIS A 623 13.06 -27.14 7.43
N THR A 624 12.18 -27.52 8.34
CA THR A 624 12.56 -28.16 9.59
C THR A 624 11.95 -29.55 9.66
N ARG A 625 12.73 -30.49 10.18
CA ARG A 625 12.29 -31.86 10.45
C ARG A 625 12.56 -32.19 11.90
N SER A 626 11.51 -32.58 12.63
CA SER A 626 11.64 -33.20 13.94
C SER A 626 11.11 -34.62 13.92
N VAL A 627 11.71 -35.49 14.72
CA VAL A 627 11.36 -36.91 14.78
C VAL A 627 11.02 -37.23 16.22
N ILE A 628 9.79 -37.64 16.48
CA ILE A 628 9.31 -38.02 17.81
C ILE A 628 9.15 -39.54 17.81
N THR A 629 9.97 -40.24 18.58
CA THR A 629 9.91 -41.71 18.67
C THR A 629 9.14 -42.11 19.93
N LYS A 630 8.04 -42.86 19.78
CA LYS A 630 7.50 -43.65 20.89
C LYS A 630 8.52 -44.73 21.22
N VAL A 631 9.27 -44.57 22.32
CA VAL A 631 10.11 -45.66 22.82
C VAL A 631 9.15 -46.70 23.38
N ARG A 632 9.03 -47.83 22.68
CA ARG A 632 8.50 -49.06 23.28
C ARG A 632 9.55 -49.52 24.28
N ASN A 633 9.21 -49.49 25.57
CA ASN A 633 9.91 -50.31 26.56
C ASN A 633 9.29 -51.70 26.54
#